data_AF-A0A0X3VAY9-F1
#
_entry.id   AF-A0A0X3VAY9-F1
#
_cell.length_a   1.000
_cell.length_b   1.000
_cell.length_c   1.000
_cell.angle_alpha   90.00
_cell.angle_beta   90.00
_cell.angle_gamma   90.00
#
_symmetry.space_group_name_H-M   'P 1'
#
loop_
_entity.id
_entity.type
_entity.pdbx_description
1 polymer ?
#
loop_
_entity_poly.entity_id
_entity_poly.type
_entity_poly.pdbx_seq_one_letter_code
_entity_poly.pdbx_strand_id
1 'polypeptide(L)'
;MRRPLLPALLATTLLLTAACNDHDEKGQPFADHDDAARVVTGGSVGDHDRATFAVISGADVVRVRAADLGGDLYRVSTADDAKVRPSVRLDGDTVYAGLADTGDPGPALVTAELSNAVHWQLRFDGGAKEESADLTGGKLTGVSFVAGTSLADVTLPAAQGTIPVTLGGGASQVSVHLTGDAPVRVRVGGGAATVTIDGVRRSGIAGGTDFTPSGWGTATDRYDIDLTSGVSTLTVDRR
;
A
#
# COMPACT_ATOMS: atom_id res chain seq x y z
N MET A 1 -9.19 94.64 -0.35
CA MET A 1 -8.75 94.54 -1.75
C MET A 1 -7.81 93.34 -1.89
N ARG A 2 -7.96 92.59 -2.99
CA ARG A 2 -7.11 91.48 -3.48
C ARG A 2 -7.29 90.10 -2.84
N ARG A 3 -8.15 89.30 -3.50
CA ARG A 3 -8.00 87.84 -3.66
C ARG A 3 -6.66 87.52 -4.33
N PRO A 4 -6.11 86.33 -4.03
CA PRO A 4 -5.51 85.50 -5.06
C PRO A 4 -6.16 84.11 -5.12
N LEU A 5 -6.20 83.61 -6.35
CA LEU A 5 -6.61 82.28 -6.78
C LEU A 5 -5.42 81.30 -6.76
N LEU A 6 -5.76 80.01 -6.86
CA LEU A 6 -4.97 78.82 -7.24
C LEU A 6 -4.30 78.01 -6.11
N PRO A 7 -4.07 76.69 -6.29
CA PRO A 7 -4.68 75.72 -7.22
C PRO A 7 -5.20 74.44 -6.53
N ALA A 8 -6.07 73.71 -7.25
CA ALA A 8 -6.36 72.31 -6.98
C ALA A 8 -5.12 71.44 -7.23
N LEU A 9 -4.79 70.54 -6.32
CA LEU A 9 -3.93 69.40 -6.61
C LEU A 9 -4.44 68.14 -5.90
N LEU A 10 -4.40 67.06 -6.69
CA LEU A 10 -4.99 65.74 -6.52
C LEU A 10 -4.75 65.09 -5.15
N ALA A 11 -5.80 64.51 -4.59
CA ALA A 11 -5.68 63.45 -3.59
C ALA A 11 -5.28 62.16 -4.32
N THR A 12 -4.00 61.77 -4.22
CA THR A 12 -3.51 60.47 -4.67
C THR A 12 -3.97 59.41 -3.68
N THR A 13 -5.00 58.65 -4.02
CA THR A 13 -5.41 57.45 -3.28
C THR A 13 -4.36 56.37 -3.49
N LEU A 14 -3.64 56.03 -2.42
CA LEU A 14 -2.74 54.88 -2.39
C LEU A 14 -3.60 53.61 -2.33
N LEU A 15 -3.82 52.94 -3.47
CA LEU A 15 -4.34 51.57 -3.47
C LEU A 15 -3.20 50.64 -3.06
N LEU A 16 -3.33 50.01 -1.89
CA LEU A 16 -2.59 48.81 -1.54
C LEU A 16 -3.05 47.67 -2.46
N THR A 17 -2.31 47.42 -3.54
CA THR A 17 -2.42 46.14 -4.24
C THR A 17 -1.66 45.10 -3.44
N ALA A 18 -2.39 44.31 -2.65
CA ALA A 18 -1.91 43.00 -2.23
C ALA A 18 -1.84 42.12 -3.49
N ALA A 19 -0.67 42.07 -4.12
CA ALA A 19 -0.40 41.09 -5.16
C ALA A 19 -0.08 39.75 -4.46
N CYS A 20 -1.02 38.80 -4.57
CA CYS A 20 -0.78 37.40 -4.29
C CYS A 20 0.41 36.93 -5.10
N ASN A 21 1.42 36.42 -4.41
CA ASN A 21 2.51 35.70 -5.03
C ASN A 21 2.08 34.22 -5.09
N ASP A 22 1.10 33.93 -5.95
CA ASP A 22 0.73 32.54 -6.28
C ASP A 22 1.80 32.00 -7.22
N HIS A 23 2.75 31.27 -6.63
CA HIS A 23 3.61 30.38 -7.38
C HIS A 23 2.76 29.23 -7.90
N ASP A 24 2.32 29.35 -9.15
CA ASP A 24 1.78 28.26 -9.95
C ASP A 24 2.87 27.18 -10.15
N GLU A 25 3.03 26.30 -9.16
CA GLU A 25 3.55 24.95 -9.43
C GLU A 25 2.48 24.22 -10.24
N LYS A 26 2.58 24.35 -11.57
CA LYS A 26 1.86 23.49 -12.49
C LYS A 26 2.36 22.07 -12.30
N GLY A 27 1.72 21.34 -11.38
CA GLY A 27 1.74 19.88 -11.37
C GLY A 27 1.43 19.40 -12.78
N GLN A 28 2.25 18.48 -13.28
CA GLN A 28 2.04 17.90 -14.60
C GLN A 28 0.58 17.43 -14.73
N PRO A 29 -0.13 17.80 -15.81
CA PRO A 29 -1.47 17.31 -16.03
C PRO A 29 -1.44 15.78 -16.03
N PHE A 30 -2.43 15.19 -15.37
CA PHE A 30 -2.72 13.76 -15.47
C PHE A 30 -2.64 13.39 -16.95
N ALA A 31 -1.78 12.41 -17.29
CA ALA A 31 -1.91 11.75 -18.57
C ALA A 31 -3.37 11.30 -18.70
N ASP A 32 -3.97 11.56 -19.85
CA ASP A 32 -5.36 11.23 -20.20
C ASP A 32 -5.55 9.72 -20.06
N HIS A 33 -5.83 9.26 -18.84
CA HIS A 33 -6.26 7.90 -18.59
C HIS A 33 -7.72 7.87 -19.00
N ASP A 34 -8.08 6.93 -19.86
CA ASP A 34 -9.47 6.68 -20.16
C ASP A 34 -10.20 6.36 -18.84
N ASP A 35 -10.98 7.31 -18.32
CA ASP A 35 -11.71 7.19 -17.07
C ASP A 35 -12.71 6.01 -17.10
N ALA A 36 -13.01 5.45 -18.28
CA ALA A 36 -13.81 4.24 -18.42
C ALA A 36 -13.01 2.94 -18.24
N ALA A 37 -11.67 2.99 -18.28
CA ALA A 37 -10.81 1.82 -18.35
C ALA A 37 -10.95 0.92 -17.11
N ARG A 38 -11.20 -0.36 -17.36
CA ARG A 38 -11.21 -1.42 -16.34
C ARG A 38 -9.81 -1.94 -16.00
N VAL A 39 -8.80 -1.51 -16.75
CA VAL A 39 -7.42 -1.97 -16.66
C VAL A 39 -6.49 -0.76 -16.85
N VAL A 40 -5.55 -0.59 -15.94
CA VAL A 40 -4.46 0.39 -16.04
C VAL A 40 -3.14 -0.38 -15.99
N THR A 41 -2.34 -0.25 -17.05
CA THR A 41 -0.98 -0.81 -17.14
C THR A 41 0.00 0.34 -17.25
N GLY A 42 1.14 0.27 -16.57
CA GLY A 42 2.10 1.35 -16.61
C GLY A 42 3.43 1.05 -15.93
N GLY A 43 4.32 2.05 -16.01
CA GLY A 43 5.72 1.98 -15.57
C GLY A 43 6.57 1.06 -16.45
N SER A 44 7.90 1.17 -16.32
CA SER A 44 8.83 0.25 -16.98
C SER A 44 9.77 -0.39 -15.97
N VAL A 45 9.93 -1.71 -16.05
CA VAL A 45 10.84 -2.44 -15.15
C VAL A 45 12.30 -1.95 -15.24
N GLY A 46 12.71 -1.40 -16.38
CA GLY A 46 14.08 -0.91 -16.59
C GLY A 46 14.43 0.32 -15.74
N ASP A 47 13.42 1.00 -15.20
CA ASP A 47 13.60 2.22 -14.41
C ASP A 47 13.68 1.92 -12.91
N HIS A 48 13.43 0.67 -12.48
CA HIS A 48 13.27 0.32 -11.05
C HIS A 48 13.90 -1.02 -10.68
N ASP A 49 14.88 -1.00 -9.77
CA ASP A 49 15.35 -2.21 -9.08
C ASP A 49 14.42 -2.59 -7.91
N ARG A 50 13.73 -1.59 -7.35
CA ARG A 50 12.84 -1.69 -6.20
C ARG A 50 11.65 -0.75 -6.39
N ALA A 51 10.48 -1.14 -5.94
CA ALA A 51 9.29 -0.30 -5.99
C ALA A 51 8.34 -0.58 -4.82
N THR A 52 7.47 0.37 -4.53
CA THR A 52 6.38 0.24 -3.57
C THR A 52 5.05 0.17 -4.30
N PHE A 53 4.21 -0.80 -3.95
CA PHE A 53 2.81 -0.83 -4.37
C PHE A 53 1.93 -0.51 -3.16
N ALA A 54 1.17 0.58 -3.25
CA ALA A 54 0.32 1.07 -2.16
C ALA A 54 -1.15 1.12 -2.59
N VAL A 55 -2.00 0.33 -1.93
CA VAL A 55 -3.45 0.40 -2.09
C VAL A 55 -4.01 1.38 -1.07
N ILE A 56 -4.44 2.56 -1.54
CA ILE A 56 -4.76 3.70 -0.67
C ILE A 56 -6.26 3.89 -0.42
N SER A 57 -7.12 3.28 -1.24
CA SER A 57 -8.57 3.32 -1.07
C SER A 57 -9.10 2.03 -0.45
N GLY A 58 -10.17 2.13 0.33
CA GLY A 58 -10.87 0.94 0.83
C GLY A 58 -11.49 0.12 -0.30
N ALA A 59 -11.52 -1.21 -0.13
CA ALA A 59 -12.13 -2.14 -1.08
C ALA A 59 -12.96 -3.22 -0.36
N ASP A 60 -13.80 -3.95 -1.09
CA ASP A 60 -14.35 -5.21 -0.58
C ASP A 60 -13.27 -6.29 -0.63
N VAL A 61 -12.55 -6.40 -1.76
CA VAL A 61 -11.51 -7.40 -1.98
C VAL A 61 -10.30 -6.78 -2.69
N VAL A 62 -9.11 -7.02 -2.17
CA VAL A 62 -7.84 -6.69 -2.83
C VAL A 62 -7.08 -7.99 -3.12
N ARG A 63 -6.65 -8.15 -4.37
CA ARG A 63 -5.76 -9.24 -4.79
C ARG A 63 -4.50 -8.66 -5.40
N VAL A 64 -3.35 -9.08 -4.90
CA VAL A 64 -2.04 -8.73 -5.46
C VAL A 64 -1.34 -10.01 -5.86
N ARG A 65 -0.71 -10.04 -7.02
CA ARG A 65 0.16 -11.16 -7.39
C ARG A 65 1.41 -10.72 -8.14
N ALA A 66 2.50 -11.45 -7.95
CA ALA A 66 3.65 -11.36 -8.85
C ALA A 66 3.29 -11.97 -10.22
N ALA A 67 3.81 -11.38 -11.30
CA ALA A 67 3.58 -11.83 -12.66
C ALA A 67 4.76 -11.49 -13.58
N ASP A 68 4.93 -12.26 -14.64
CA ASP A 68 5.74 -11.83 -15.77
C ASP A 68 4.91 -10.87 -16.63
N LEU A 69 5.28 -9.59 -16.60
CA LEU A 69 4.64 -8.51 -17.34
C LEU A 69 5.52 -8.02 -18.50
N GLY A 70 6.59 -8.74 -18.83
CA GLY A 70 7.59 -8.27 -19.78
C GLY A 70 8.22 -6.96 -19.35
N GLY A 71 8.03 -5.91 -20.14
CA GLY A 71 8.60 -4.58 -19.87
C GLY A 71 7.80 -3.72 -18.88
N ASP A 72 6.54 -4.09 -18.60
CA ASP A 72 5.64 -3.28 -17.78
C ASP A 72 5.90 -3.50 -16.28
N LEU A 73 5.77 -2.43 -15.49
CA LEU A 73 5.98 -2.51 -14.04
C LEU A 73 4.77 -3.11 -13.31
N TYR A 74 3.56 -2.70 -13.69
CA TYR A 74 2.32 -3.14 -13.05
C TYR A 74 1.16 -3.22 -14.05
N ARG A 75 0.16 -4.04 -13.70
CA ARG A 75 -1.18 -4.00 -14.28
C ARG A 75 -2.21 -4.08 -13.16
N VAL A 76 -3.10 -3.09 -13.07
CA VAL A 76 -4.21 -3.07 -12.10
C VAL A 76 -5.53 -3.13 -12.85
N SER A 77 -6.45 -3.97 -12.38
CA SER A 77 -7.75 -4.15 -12.99
C SER A 77 -8.88 -4.30 -11.97
N THR A 78 -10.08 -3.99 -12.41
CA THR A 78 -11.35 -4.27 -11.71
C THR A 78 -12.22 -5.14 -12.60
N ALA A 79 -13.07 -5.99 -12.02
CA ALA A 79 -14.03 -6.77 -12.79
C ALA A 79 -15.03 -5.88 -13.56
N ASP A 80 -15.57 -6.40 -14.67
CA ASP A 80 -16.51 -5.65 -15.51
C ASP A 80 -17.81 -5.28 -14.78
N ASP A 81 -18.20 -6.06 -13.77
CA ASP A 81 -19.36 -5.88 -12.91
C ASP A 81 -19.03 -5.16 -11.59
N ALA A 82 -17.79 -4.66 -11.42
CA ALA A 82 -17.40 -3.93 -10.22
C ALA A 82 -17.99 -2.51 -10.21
N LYS A 83 -18.42 -2.04 -9.04
CA LYS A 83 -18.89 -0.65 -8.78
C LYS A 83 -17.77 0.41 -8.77
N VAL A 84 -16.56 0.01 -9.14
CA VAL A 84 -15.35 0.82 -9.09
C VAL A 84 -14.51 0.65 -10.34
N ARG A 85 -13.74 1.67 -10.72
CA ARG A 85 -12.63 1.59 -11.67
C ARG A 85 -11.28 1.76 -10.96
N PRO A 86 -10.19 1.18 -11.49
CA PRO A 86 -8.87 1.43 -10.96
C PRO A 86 -8.44 2.88 -11.28
N SER A 87 -7.91 3.58 -10.27
CA SER A 87 -7.23 4.87 -10.45
C SER A 87 -5.80 4.69 -9.96
N VAL A 88 -4.83 4.69 -10.88
CA VAL A 88 -3.43 4.36 -10.55
C VAL A 88 -2.52 5.51 -10.93
N ARG A 89 -1.59 5.84 -10.04
CA ARG A 89 -0.56 6.86 -10.27
C ARG A 89 0.80 6.31 -9.87
N LEU A 90 1.77 6.43 -10.77
CA LEU A 90 3.19 6.19 -10.47
C LEU A 90 3.84 7.52 -10.09
N ASP A 91 4.54 7.54 -8.96
CA ASP A 91 5.26 8.70 -8.44
C ASP A 91 6.60 8.25 -7.85
N GLY A 92 7.70 8.57 -8.56
CA GLY A 92 8.99 7.96 -8.33
C GLY A 92 8.90 6.43 -8.39
N ASP A 93 9.28 5.76 -7.30
CA ASP A 93 9.23 4.30 -7.17
C ASP A 93 7.93 3.78 -6.54
N THR A 94 6.90 4.63 -6.37
CA THR A 94 5.65 4.23 -5.71
C THR A 94 4.47 4.22 -6.68
N VAL A 95 3.86 3.05 -6.84
CA VAL A 95 2.59 2.83 -7.52
C VAL A 95 1.48 2.99 -6.48
N TYR A 96 0.76 4.12 -6.55
CA TYR A 96 -0.45 4.36 -5.77
C TYR A 96 -1.66 3.85 -6.52
N ALA A 97 -2.32 2.83 -5.98
CA ALA A 97 -3.57 2.28 -6.50
C ALA A 97 -4.76 2.69 -5.62
N GLY A 98 -5.70 3.40 -6.24
CA GLY A 98 -7.00 3.76 -5.67
C GLY A 98 -8.15 3.22 -6.51
N LEU A 99 -9.37 3.48 -6.04
CA LEU A 99 -10.62 3.09 -6.68
C LEU A 99 -11.53 4.30 -6.83
N ALA A 100 -12.01 4.52 -8.05
CA ALA A 100 -13.02 5.53 -8.36
C ALA A 100 -14.39 4.88 -8.48
N ASP A 101 -15.40 5.44 -7.81
CA ASP A 101 -16.79 4.97 -7.87
C ASP A 101 -17.39 5.22 -9.27
N THR A 102 -18.21 4.29 -9.77
CA THR A 102 -18.87 4.43 -11.08
C THR A 102 -20.36 4.66 -11.03
N GLY A 103 -20.96 4.62 -9.83
CA GLY A 103 -22.40 4.68 -9.63
C GLY A 103 -23.13 3.37 -9.96
N ASP A 104 -22.42 2.34 -10.43
CA ASP A 104 -22.97 1.03 -10.73
C ASP A 104 -23.12 0.18 -9.45
N PRO A 105 -24.05 -0.80 -9.42
CA PRO A 105 -24.02 -1.82 -8.38
C PRO A 105 -22.86 -2.79 -8.58
N GLY A 106 -22.42 -3.46 -7.51
CA GLY A 106 -21.41 -4.52 -7.60
C GLY A 106 -20.41 -4.51 -6.44
N PRO A 107 -19.47 -5.47 -6.40
CA PRO A 107 -18.40 -5.48 -5.43
C PRO A 107 -17.31 -4.45 -5.79
N ALA A 108 -16.62 -3.91 -4.77
CA ALA A 108 -15.37 -3.19 -4.96
C ALA A 108 -14.19 -4.18 -4.92
N LEU A 109 -13.92 -4.84 -6.06
CA LEU A 109 -12.80 -5.79 -6.19
C LEU A 109 -11.72 -5.21 -7.10
N VAL A 110 -10.48 -5.28 -6.63
CA VAL A 110 -9.29 -4.88 -7.40
C VAL A 110 -8.27 -6.01 -7.44
N THR A 111 -7.69 -6.23 -8.62
CA THR A 111 -6.58 -7.15 -8.84
C THR A 111 -5.38 -6.36 -9.35
N ALA A 112 -4.23 -6.56 -8.73
CA ALA A 112 -2.96 -6.01 -9.16
C ALA A 112 -1.99 -7.14 -9.51
N GLU A 113 -1.46 -7.10 -10.72
CA GLU A 113 -0.30 -7.86 -11.15
C GLU A 113 0.92 -6.95 -11.05
N LEU A 114 1.96 -7.41 -10.34
CA LEU A 114 3.20 -6.69 -10.15
C LEU A 114 4.34 -7.46 -10.84
N SER A 115 5.21 -6.76 -11.55
CA SER A 115 6.33 -7.40 -12.24
C SER A 115 7.22 -8.18 -11.27
N ASN A 116 7.48 -9.44 -11.60
CA ASN A 116 8.38 -10.32 -10.82
C ASN A 116 9.87 -9.93 -10.94
N ALA A 117 10.21 -9.02 -11.86
CA ALA A 117 11.58 -8.54 -12.06
C ALA A 117 12.04 -7.59 -10.94
N VAL A 118 11.10 -6.91 -10.26
CA VAL A 118 11.34 -5.82 -9.32
C VAL A 118 11.16 -6.29 -7.87
N HIS A 119 11.94 -5.73 -6.94
CA HIS A 119 11.77 -5.96 -5.51
C HIS A 119 10.67 -5.08 -4.91
N TRP A 120 9.58 -5.69 -4.46
CA TRP A 120 8.39 -4.96 -4.03
C TRP A 120 8.29 -4.77 -2.51
N GLN A 121 7.91 -3.57 -2.10
CA GLN A 121 7.24 -3.34 -0.82
C GLN A 121 5.74 -3.19 -1.04
N LEU A 122 4.93 -3.95 -0.30
CA LEU A 122 3.48 -3.88 -0.39
C LEU A 122 2.90 -3.11 0.78
N ARG A 123 1.98 -2.20 0.49
CA ARG A 123 1.28 -1.38 1.49
C ARG A 123 -0.22 -1.40 1.27
N PHE A 124 -0.96 -1.87 2.26
CA PHE A 124 -2.41 -1.87 2.29
C PHE A 124 -2.87 -0.76 3.25
N ASP A 125 -3.02 0.43 2.70
CA ASP A 125 -3.28 1.67 3.44
C ASP A 125 -4.79 1.96 3.57
N GLY A 126 -5.61 1.51 2.61
CA GLY A 126 -7.05 1.74 2.57
C GLY A 126 -7.92 0.71 3.33
N GLY A 127 -7.38 -0.50 3.55
CA GLY A 127 -8.07 -1.62 4.18
C GLY A 127 -9.11 -2.28 3.28
N ALA A 128 -9.49 -3.52 3.61
CA ALA A 128 -10.56 -4.22 2.90
C ALA A 128 -11.24 -5.27 3.79
N LYS A 129 -12.29 -5.92 3.29
CA LYS A 129 -12.80 -7.13 3.96
C LYS A 129 -11.82 -8.28 3.77
N GLU A 130 -11.30 -8.43 2.56
CA GLU A 130 -10.33 -9.46 2.21
C GLU A 130 -9.16 -8.86 1.46
N GLU A 131 -7.94 -9.18 1.90
CA GLU A 131 -6.69 -8.81 1.25
C GLU A 131 -5.89 -10.07 1.02
N SER A 132 -5.47 -10.28 -0.23
CA SER A 132 -4.62 -11.40 -0.59
C SER A 132 -3.43 -10.95 -1.40
N ALA A 133 -2.27 -11.56 -1.14
CA ALA A 133 -1.05 -11.27 -1.87
C ALA A 133 -0.27 -12.57 -2.14
N ASP A 134 -0.08 -12.91 -3.41
CA ASP A 134 0.73 -14.06 -3.81
C ASP A 134 2.00 -13.58 -4.54
N LEU A 135 3.13 -13.64 -3.84
CA LEU A 135 4.42 -13.19 -4.35
C LEU A 135 5.30 -14.39 -4.75
N THR A 136 4.69 -15.55 -4.96
CA THR A 136 5.38 -16.72 -5.52
C THR A 136 6.03 -16.35 -6.85
N GLY A 137 7.33 -16.66 -6.98
CA GLY A 137 8.13 -16.29 -8.17
C GLY A 137 8.48 -14.80 -8.27
N GLY A 138 8.04 -13.96 -7.32
CA GLY A 138 8.40 -12.55 -7.22
C GLY A 138 9.53 -12.28 -6.22
N LYS A 139 9.79 -10.98 -5.98
CA LYS A 139 10.79 -10.50 -5.02
C LYS A 139 10.14 -9.54 -4.05
N LEU A 140 10.38 -9.74 -2.76
CA LEU A 140 9.70 -9.01 -1.69
C LEU A 140 10.70 -8.35 -0.76
N THR A 141 10.37 -7.15 -0.29
CA THR A 141 11.17 -6.39 0.67
C THR A 141 10.39 -5.97 1.89
N GLY A 142 9.07 -6.14 1.88
CA GLY A 142 8.22 -5.94 3.05
C GLY A 142 6.74 -5.92 2.70
N VAL A 143 5.91 -6.16 3.71
CA VAL A 143 4.44 -6.05 3.61
C VAL A 143 3.93 -5.25 4.81
N SER A 144 3.03 -4.31 4.61
CA SER A 144 2.36 -3.61 5.72
C SER A 144 0.87 -3.50 5.48
N PHE A 145 0.08 -3.97 6.45
CA PHE A 145 -1.35 -3.77 6.58
C PHE A 145 -1.58 -2.61 7.54
N VAL A 146 -1.71 -1.40 7.00
CA VAL A 146 -1.77 -0.17 7.82
C VAL A 146 -3.19 0.05 8.32
N ALA A 147 -4.17 -0.11 7.44
CA ALA A 147 -5.57 -0.15 7.84
C ALA A 147 -5.99 -1.56 8.31
N GLY A 148 -7.18 -1.66 8.91
CA GLY A 148 -7.72 -2.93 9.36
C GLY A 148 -8.29 -3.77 8.20
N THR A 149 -8.29 -5.09 8.39
CA THR A 149 -8.86 -6.05 7.44
C THR A 149 -9.57 -7.19 8.15
N SER A 150 -10.59 -7.81 7.54
CA SER A 150 -11.18 -9.00 8.17
C SER A 150 -10.31 -10.23 7.93
N LEU A 151 -9.83 -10.41 6.70
CA LEU A 151 -8.99 -11.52 6.29
C LEU A 151 -7.78 -11.01 5.51
N ALA A 152 -6.59 -11.38 5.96
CA ALA A 152 -5.35 -11.28 5.20
C ALA A 152 -4.83 -12.68 4.89
N ASP A 153 -4.58 -12.98 3.61
CA ASP A 153 -3.97 -14.24 3.17
C ASP A 153 -2.79 -13.95 2.25
N VAL A 154 -1.57 -14.19 2.72
CA VAL A 154 -0.36 -13.85 1.97
C VAL A 154 0.54 -15.05 1.77
N THR A 155 1.01 -15.24 0.54
CA THR A 155 2.05 -16.20 0.18
C THR A 155 3.32 -15.43 -0.18
N LEU A 156 4.36 -15.61 0.63
CA LEU A 156 5.59 -14.83 0.55
C LEU A 156 6.73 -15.69 -0.05
N PRO A 157 7.61 -15.11 -0.89
CA PRO A 157 8.70 -15.82 -1.55
C PRO A 157 9.76 -16.28 -0.53
N ALA A 158 10.80 -16.98 -0.99
CA ALA A 158 12.00 -17.17 -0.17
C ALA A 158 12.56 -15.80 0.26
N ALA A 159 12.91 -15.67 1.54
CA ALA A 159 13.43 -14.42 2.07
C ALA A 159 14.80 -14.08 1.46
N GLN A 160 15.01 -12.79 1.19
CA GLN A 160 16.30 -12.23 0.82
C GLN A 160 16.57 -11.04 1.73
N GLY A 161 17.45 -11.22 2.70
CA GLY A 161 17.61 -10.34 3.85
C GLY A 161 16.48 -10.49 4.88
N THR A 162 16.36 -9.48 5.74
CA THR A 162 15.26 -9.41 6.71
C THR A 162 14.04 -8.77 6.07
N ILE A 163 12.95 -9.52 5.93
CA ILE A 163 11.69 -9.03 5.36
C ILE A 163 10.71 -8.74 6.50
N PRO A 164 10.32 -7.46 6.72
CA PRO A 164 9.30 -7.09 7.68
C PRO A 164 7.89 -7.37 7.15
N VAL A 165 7.02 -7.86 8.02
CA VAL A 165 5.57 -7.97 7.79
C VAL A 165 4.87 -7.31 8.96
N THR A 166 4.25 -6.15 8.73
CA THR A 166 3.62 -5.36 9.80
C THR A 166 2.11 -5.38 9.68
N LEU A 167 1.43 -5.73 10.77
CA LEU A 167 -0.02 -5.67 10.94
C LEU A 167 -0.31 -4.48 11.86
N GLY A 168 -0.35 -3.29 11.24
CA GLY A 168 -0.58 -2.01 11.90
C GLY A 168 -2.05 -1.77 12.23
N GLY A 169 -2.96 -2.21 11.35
CA GLY A 169 -4.40 -2.28 11.63
C GLY A 169 -4.81 -3.58 12.32
N GLY A 170 -5.98 -3.58 12.96
CA GLY A 170 -6.53 -4.80 13.54
C GLY A 170 -7.03 -5.78 12.47
N ALA A 171 -6.97 -7.08 12.76
CA ALA A 171 -7.47 -8.12 11.85
C ALA A 171 -8.19 -9.28 12.55
N SER A 172 -9.18 -9.86 11.88
CA SER A 172 -9.83 -11.08 12.40
C SER A 172 -8.97 -12.32 12.12
N GLN A 173 -8.52 -12.49 10.89
CA GLN A 173 -7.67 -13.62 10.51
C GLN A 173 -6.53 -13.17 9.61
N VAL A 174 -5.34 -13.66 9.92
CA VAL A 174 -4.13 -13.46 9.13
C VAL A 174 -3.49 -14.82 8.89
N SER A 175 -3.30 -15.16 7.63
CA SER A 175 -2.56 -16.34 7.17
C SER A 175 -1.31 -15.88 6.44
N VAL A 176 -0.14 -16.34 6.87
CA VAL A 176 1.15 -16.09 6.23
C VAL A 176 1.75 -17.42 5.82
N HIS A 177 1.84 -17.64 4.51
CA HIS A 177 2.42 -18.83 3.89
C HIS A 177 3.81 -18.49 3.37
N LEU A 178 4.82 -19.23 3.81
CA LEU A 178 6.20 -19.04 3.39
C LEU A 178 6.59 -20.15 2.43
N THR A 179 7.11 -19.77 1.27
CA THR A 179 7.58 -20.72 0.24
C THR A 179 9.01 -21.23 0.49
N GLY A 180 9.63 -20.84 1.60
CA GLY A 180 10.99 -21.26 1.96
C GLY A 180 11.17 -21.41 3.48
N ASP A 181 12.36 -21.85 3.87
CA ASP A 181 12.65 -22.29 5.24
C ASP A 181 13.26 -21.20 6.13
N ALA A 182 13.16 -19.93 5.73
CA ALA A 182 13.72 -18.82 6.48
C ALA A 182 13.14 -18.77 7.92
N PRO A 183 13.97 -18.51 8.95
CA PRO A 183 13.47 -18.32 10.30
C PRO A 183 12.46 -17.18 10.39
N VAL A 184 11.44 -17.36 11.22
CA VAL A 184 10.36 -16.38 11.41
C VAL A 184 10.29 -15.95 12.86
N ARG A 185 10.44 -14.66 13.12
CA ARG A 185 10.08 -14.06 14.41
C ARG A 185 8.68 -13.49 14.32
N VAL A 186 7.88 -13.71 15.36
CA VAL A 186 6.55 -13.11 15.50
C VAL A 186 6.51 -12.30 16.79
N ARG A 187 6.38 -10.98 16.67
CA ARG A 187 6.21 -10.03 17.78
C ARG A 187 4.75 -9.65 17.86
N VAL A 188 4.13 -9.88 19.01
CA VAL A 188 2.71 -9.63 19.27
C VAL A 188 2.59 -8.39 20.13
N GLY A 189 2.53 -7.21 19.51
CA GLY A 189 2.39 -5.92 20.21
C GLY A 189 1.00 -5.71 20.79
N GLY A 190 -0.05 -5.87 19.98
CA GLY A 190 -1.44 -5.58 20.34
C GLY A 190 -2.22 -6.74 20.99
N GLY A 191 -1.58 -7.90 21.16
CA GLY A 191 -2.21 -9.13 21.63
C GLY A 191 -2.85 -9.96 20.52
N ALA A 192 -3.07 -11.24 20.78
CA ALA A 192 -3.78 -12.12 19.86
C ALA A 192 -4.58 -13.23 20.57
N ALA A 193 -5.75 -13.58 20.04
CA ALA A 193 -6.53 -14.67 20.63
C ALA A 193 -5.89 -16.04 20.33
N THR A 194 -5.34 -16.23 19.13
CA THR A 194 -4.57 -17.42 18.75
C THR A 194 -3.39 -17.04 17.85
N VAL A 195 -2.24 -17.67 18.09
CA VAL A 195 -1.08 -17.68 17.19
C VAL A 195 -0.70 -19.13 16.92
N THR A 196 -0.63 -19.51 15.66
CA THR A 196 -0.10 -20.79 15.20
C THR A 196 1.13 -20.55 14.35
N ILE A 197 2.28 -21.10 14.75
CA ILE A 197 3.51 -21.02 13.96
C ILE A 197 3.96 -22.45 13.73
N ASP A 198 4.04 -22.85 12.46
CA ASP A 198 4.50 -24.18 12.05
C ASP A 198 3.73 -25.31 12.74
N GLY A 199 2.41 -25.17 12.81
CA GLY A 199 1.49 -26.12 13.45
C GLY A 199 1.45 -26.04 14.98
N VAL A 200 2.34 -25.28 15.63
CA VAL A 200 2.33 -25.09 17.08
C VAL A 200 1.35 -23.98 17.45
N ARG A 201 0.17 -24.37 17.89
CA ARG A 201 -0.90 -23.45 18.31
C ARG A 201 -0.73 -22.99 19.76
N ARG A 202 -0.91 -21.69 19.98
CA ARG A 202 -0.98 -21.04 21.29
C ARG A 202 -2.19 -20.11 21.34
N SER A 203 -2.79 -19.93 22.52
CA SER A 203 -3.99 -19.10 22.70
C SER A 203 -3.81 -18.10 23.84
N GLY A 204 -4.54 -16.99 23.80
CA GLY A 204 -4.52 -15.96 24.85
C GLY A 204 -3.18 -15.23 24.92
N ILE A 205 -2.67 -14.78 23.77
CA ILE A 205 -1.35 -14.16 23.67
C ILE A 205 -1.43 -12.70 24.12
N ALA A 206 -0.73 -12.38 25.20
CA ALA A 206 -0.65 -11.02 25.71
C ALA A 206 0.15 -10.12 24.75
N GLY A 207 -0.19 -8.83 24.73
CA GLY A 207 0.63 -7.82 24.06
C GLY A 207 2.04 -7.76 24.66
N GLY A 208 3.03 -7.48 23.82
CA GLY A 208 4.46 -7.54 24.14
C GLY A 208 5.10 -8.93 24.06
N THR A 209 4.35 -9.98 23.68
CA THR A 209 4.92 -11.33 23.52
C THR A 209 5.83 -11.41 22.28
N ASP A 210 6.99 -12.05 22.41
CA ASP A 210 7.93 -12.29 21.30
C ASP A 210 8.18 -13.79 21.11
N PHE A 211 7.85 -14.30 19.91
CA PHE A 211 8.22 -15.64 19.46
C PHE A 211 9.44 -15.54 18.54
N THR A 212 10.64 -15.59 19.14
CA THR A 212 11.89 -15.63 18.40
C THR A 212 12.38 -17.08 18.24
N PRO A 213 12.65 -17.56 17.01
CA PRO A 213 13.14 -18.91 16.77
C PRO A 213 14.63 -19.01 17.11
N SER A 214 15.10 -20.24 17.34
CA SER A 214 16.54 -20.51 17.41
C SER A 214 17.25 -20.10 16.12
N GLY A 215 18.46 -19.57 16.22
CA GLY A 215 19.25 -19.14 15.06
C GLY A 215 18.85 -17.79 14.46
N TRP A 216 17.84 -17.11 14.99
CA TRP A 216 17.41 -15.78 14.54
C TRP A 216 18.56 -14.77 14.42
N GLY A 217 19.44 -14.72 15.44
CA GLY A 217 20.53 -13.76 15.51
C GLY A 217 21.63 -13.96 14.46
N THR A 218 21.76 -15.16 13.91
CA THR A 218 22.77 -15.52 12.90
C THR A 218 22.20 -15.66 11.49
N ALA A 219 20.87 -15.67 11.34
CA ALA A 219 20.22 -15.78 10.05
C ALA A 219 20.36 -14.48 9.24
N THR A 220 20.79 -14.60 7.98
CA THR A 220 20.85 -13.51 7.00
C THR A 220 19.49 -13.24 6.39
N ASP A 221 18.76 -14.31 6.09
CA ASP A 221 17.45 -14.30 5.45
C ASP A 221 16.39 -14.73 6.45
N ARG A 222 15.41 -13.87 6.71
CA ARG A 222 14.43 -14.08 7.79
C ARG A 222 13.18 -13.22 7.62
N TYR A 223 12.07 -13.68 8.18
CA TYR A 223 10.83 -12.91 8.28
C TYR A 223 10.65 -12.35 9.68
N ASP A 224 10.40 -11.05 9.80
CA ASP A 224 10.05 -10.40 11.07
C ASP A 224 8.60 -9.92 11.00
N ILE A 225 7.70 -10.66 11.65
CA ILE A 225 6.27 -10.36 11.67
C ILE A 225 5.95 -9.58 12.94
N ASP A 226 5.33 -8.42 12.79
CA ASP A 226 4.96 -7.51 13.89
C ASP A 226 3.45 -7.26 13.89
N LEU A 227 2.76 -7.81 14.89
CA LEU A 227 1.35 -7.56 15.17
C LEU A 227 1.22 -6.37 16.10
N THR A 228 1.44 -5.16 15.57
CA THR A 228 1.39 -3.93 16.35
C THR A 228 0.00 -3.70 16.93
N SER A 229 -1.04 -4.02 16.15
CA SER A 229 -2.45 -4.02 16.59
C SER A 229 -2.95 -5.42 16.93
N GLY A 230 -4.15 -5.49 17.53
CA GLY A 230 -4.77 -6.74 17.93
C GLY A 230 -5.22 -7.59 16.73
N VAL A 231 -4.92 -8.89 16.78
CA VAL A 231 -5.35 -9.88 15.77
C VAL A 231 -6.11 -11.02 16.44
N SER A 232 -7.24 -11.46 15.90
CA SER A 232 -7.92 -12.62 16.51
C SER A 232 -7.14 -13.92 16.26
N THR A 233 -6.82 -14.24 15.01
CA THR A 233 -6.01 -15.42 14.65
C THR A 233 -4.87 -15.06 13.71
N LEU A 234 -3.64 -15.43 14.08
CA LEU A 234 -2.49 -15.51 13.17
C LEU A 234 -2.13 -16.98 12.92
N THR A 235 -1.96 -17.34 11.67
CA THR A 235 -1.31 -18.58 11.24
C THR A 235 -0.08 -18.25 10.39
N VAL A 236 1.04 -18.85 10.72
CA VAL A 236 2.26 -18.85 9.91
C VAL A 236 2.62 -20.30 9.62
N ASP A 237 2.74 -20.64 8.35
CA ASP A 237 3.13 -21.98 7.90
C ASP A 237 4.06 -21.93 6.68
N ARG A 238 4.59 -23.10 6.32
CA ARG A 238 5.43 -23.30 5.15
C ARG A 238 4.70 -24.17 4.13
N ARG A 239 4.78 -23.81 2.85
CA ARG A 239 4.18 -24.52 1.72
C ARG A 239 5.21 -24.94 0.70
#